data_AF-M6YEZ1-F1
#
_entry.id   AF-M6YEZ1-F1
#
_cell.length_a   1.000
_cell.length_b   1.000
_cell.length_c   1.000
_cell.angle_alpha   90.00
_cell.angle_beta   90.00
_cell.angle_gamma   90.00
#
_symmetry.space_group_name_H-M   'P 1'
#
loop_
_entity.id
_entity.type
_entity.pdbx_description
1 polymer ?
#
loop_
_entity_poly.entity_id
_entity_poly.type
_entity_poly.pdbx_seq_one_letter_code
_entity_poly.pdbx_strand_id
1 'polypeptide(L)'
;MEFFLSVSFLLQIFILFFWYTPSVQFDRLDRLVDEVAFVDNLVIQEPNIGEAADDGEFEVTDTIKKKEDPRIAGAQDAIISGATAPVDITPNITPEYPDEARSAGITGTSTLEVIIAENGQVLRVRSVGKSLGFGLDEAAIEAFYKKRYSPSILDGKPITVKVLIPVRFSLY
;
A
#
# COMPACT_ATOMS: atom_id res chain seq x y z
N MET A 1 20.94 -57.77 13.41
CA MET A 1 21.42 -56.53 14.05
C MET A 1 21.44 -55.36 13.05
N GLU A 2 20.50 -55.32 12.09
CA GLU A 2 20.56 -54.40 10.93
C GLU A 2 19.70 -53.14 11.12
N PHE A 3 18.73 -53.16 12.04
CA PHE A 3 17.76 -52.06 12.24
C PHE A 3 18.37 -50.84 12.95
N PHE A 4 19.33 -51.07 13.86
CA PHE A 4 20.00 -49.99 14.60
C PHE A 4 21.01 -49.21 13.74
N LEU A 5 21.55 -49.82 12.67
CA LEU A 5 22.47 -49.15 11.75
C LEU A 5 21.74 -48.12 10.87
N SER A 6 20.54 -48.45 10.39
CA SER A 6 19.74 -47.59 9.51
C SER A 6 19.22 -46.33 10.24
N VAL A 7 18.77 -46.49 11.49
CA VAL A 7 18.29 -45.35 12.31
C VAL A 7 19.42 -44.37 12.63
N SER A 8 20.64 -44.87 12.87
CA SER A 8 21.82 -44.03 13.12
C SER A 8 22.20 -43.18 11.90
N PHE A 9 22.17 -43.77 10.71
CA PHE A 9 22.48 -43.06 9.47
C PHE A 9 21.45 -41.95 9.18
N LEU A 10 20.18 -42.19 9.49
CA LEU A 10 19.09 -41.23 9.33
C LEU A 10 19.20 -40.09 10.37
N LEU A 11 19.59 -40.41 11.60
CA LEU A 11 19.88 -39.42 12.64
C LEU A 11 21.08 -38.53 12.26
N GLN A 12 22.13 -39.13 11.68
CA GLN A 12 23.34 -38.41 11.27
C GLN A 12 23.09 -37.49 10.06
N ILE A 13 22.22 -37.89 9.13
CA ILE A 13 21.72 -37.01 8.05
C ILE A 13 20.90 -35.86 8.62
N PHE A 14 20.09 -36.09 9.65
CA PHE A 14 19.30 -35.03 10.31
C PHE A 14 20.18 -34.01 11.03
N ILE A 15 21.24 -34.47 11.72
CA ILE A 15 22.23 -33.60 12.36
C ILE A 15 23.01 -32.79 11.32
N LEU A 16 23.38 -33.40 10.20
CA LEU A 16 23.99 -32.68 9.08
C LEU A 16 23.04 -31.65 8.45
N PHE A 17 21.75 -31.96 8.31
CA PHE A 17 20.75 -31.00 7.83
C PHE A 17 20.54 -29.84 8.80
N PHE A 18 20.61 -30.11 10.10
CA PHE A 18 20.49 -29.11 11.16
C PHE A 18 21.73 -28.20 11.25
N TRP A 19 22.92 -28.68 10.88
CA TRP A 19 24.15 -27.89 10.84
C TRP A 19 24.48 -27.30 9.46
N TYR A 20 23.83 -27.78 8.40
CA TYR A 20 24.04 -27.37 7.00
C TYR A 20 22.76 -26.84 6.34
N THR A 21 21.80 -26.38 7.13
CA THR A 21 20.77 -25.47 6.62
C THR A 21 21.37 -24.07 6.69
N PRO A 22 21.69 -23.42 5.55
CA PRO A 22 22.12 -22.03 5.59
C PRO A 22 21.04 -21.24 6.32
N SER A 23 21.45 -20.48 7.32
CA SER A 23 20.58 -19.61 8.10
C SER A 23 19.75 -18.77 7.13
N VAL A 24 18.49 -19.15 6.97
CA VAL A 24 17.49 -18.30 6.34
C VAL A 24 17.33 -17.13 7.28
N GLN A 25 18.09 -16.06 7.04
CA GLN A 25 17.90 -14.79 7.71
C GLN A 25 16.51 -14.28 7.31
N PHE A 26 15.53 -14.53 8.17
CA PHE A 26 14.28 -13.81 8.18
C PHE A 26 14.61 -12.39 8.68
N ASP A 27 14.98 -11.49 7.76
CA ASP A 27 15.16 -10.07 8.02
C ASP A 27 13.78 -9.41 8.26
N ARG A 28 13.19 -9.72 9.41
CA ARG A 28 12.03 -9.03 9.97
C ARG A 28 12.27 -8.83 11.46
N LEU A 29 12.80 -7.68 11.87
CA LEU A 29 12.13 -6.75 12.82
C LEU A 29 12.93 -5.49 13.26
N ASP A 30 14.06 -5.12 12.65
CA ASP A 30 14.88 -3.97 13.13
C ASP A 30 14.41 -2.57 12.66
N ARG A 31 13.14 -2.23 12.82
CA ARG A 31 12.73 -0.82 12.59
C ARG A 31 11.67 -0.26 13.52
N LEU A 32 11.61 -0.77 14.77
CA LEU A 32 10.64 -0.28 15.75
C LEU A 32 11.27 0.02 17.12
N VAL A 33 12.52 0.49 17.23
CA VAL A 33 13.02 1.13 18.47
C VAL A 33 14.18 2.10 18.18
N ASP A 34 13.92 3.27 17.59
CA ASP A 34 14.89 4.39 17.66
C ASP A 34 14.22 5.77 17.50
N GLU A 35 13.07 5.95 18.16
CA GLU A 35 12.38 7.25 18.22
C GLU A 35 12.11 7.67 19.67
N VAL A 36 13.10 7.48 20.54
CA VAL A 36 13.09 8.05 21.91
C VAL A 36 14.50 8.49 22.34
N ALA A 37 15.12 9.36 21.55
CA ALA A 37 16.30 10.10 21.97
C ALA A 37 16.37 11.47 21.28
N PHE A 38 15.38 12.32 21.52
CA PHE A 38 15.37 13.69 21.02
C PHE A 38 15.05 14.70 22.13
N VAL A 39 15.86 14.71 23.19
CA VAL A 39 15.98 15.90 24.05
C VAL A 39 17.39 15.91 24.65
N ASP A 40 18.32 16.62 24.02
CA ASP A 40 19.12 17.66 24.68
C ASP A 40 20.15 18.22 23.69
N ASN A 41 20.40 19.52 23.82
CA ASN A 41 21.43 20.29 23.10
C ASN A 41 21.01 21.01 21.80
N LEU A 42 20.10 21.98 21.95
CA LEU A 42 20.13 23.19 21.12
C LEU A 42 20.59 24.37 21.98
N VAL A 43 21.79 24.87 21.67
CA VAL A 43 22.36 26.11 22.21
C VAL A 43 21.50 27.28 21.75
N ILE A 44 20.88 27.98 22.70
CA ILE A 44 20.13 29.21 22.44
C ILE A 44 21.15 30.30 22.12
N GLN A 45 21.27 30.69 20.85
CA GLN A 45 21.84 31.98 20.50
C GLN A 45 20.72 33.01 20.68
N GLU A 46 20.91 33.98 21.57
CA GLU A 46 20.00 35.12 21.74
C GLU A 46 19.89 35.87 20.40
N PRO A 47 18.71 35.93 19.76
CA PRO A 47 18.53 36.75 18.56
C PRO A 47 18.49 38.23 18.95
N ASN A 48 19.36 39.01 18.32
CA ASN A 48 19.37 40.47 18.36
C ASN A 48 17.97 41.04 18.13
N ILE A 49 17.52 41.83 19.09
CA ILE A 49 16.32 42.65 19.00
C ILE A 49 16.62 43.80 18.04
N GLY A 50 15.94 43.82 16.90
CA GLY A 50 15.97 44.97 15.99
C GLY A 50 15.63 44.61 14.56
N GLU A 51 14.37 44.26 14.30
CA GLU A 51 13.65 44.71 13.10
C GLU A 51 12.17 44.36 13.34
N ALA A 52 11.32 45.37 13.47
CA ALA A 52 9.88 45.17 13.49
C ALA A 52 9.43 44.77 12.07
N ALA A 53 9.31 43.47 11.81
CA ALA A 53 8.70 42.95 10.60
C ALA A 53 7.29 42.46 10.94
N ASP A 54 6.34 43.29 10.51
CA ASP A 54 5.01 42.96 9.97
C ASP A 54 4.28 41.77 10.62
N ASP A 55 3.16 42.09 11.25
CA ASP A 55 2.11 41.22 11.77
C ASP A 55 1.52 40.33 10.68
N GLY A 56 2.33 39.37 10.22
CA GLY A 56 1.88 38.19 9.51
C GLY A 56 1.11 37.32 10.48
N GLU A 57 -0.21 37.51 10.46
CA GLU A 57 -1.20 36.67 11.09
C GLU A 57 -0.98 35.21 10.63
N PHE A 58 -0.31 34.40 11.45
CA PHE A 58 -0.25 32.96 11.25
C PHE A 58 -1.63 32.41 11.61
N GLU A 59 -2.53 32.41 10.63
CA GLU A 59 -3.70 31.55 10.69
C GLU A 59 -3.19 30.12 10.84
N VAL A 60 -3.38 29.58 12.04
CA VAL A 60 -3.19 28.17 12.35
C VAL A 60 -3.97 27.39 11.29
N THR A 61 -3.27 26.80 10.31
CA THR A 61 -3.84 25.83 9.36
C THR A 61 -4.18 24.51 10.06
N ASP A 62 -4.80 24.57 11.23
CA ASP A 62 -5.66 23.52 11.78
C ASP A 62 -6.99 23.60 11.03
N THR A 63 -7.07 23.13 9.79
CA THR A 63 -8.37 22.80 9.16
C THR A 63 -8.30 22.06 7.83
N ILE A 64 -7.18 21.47 7.42
CA ILE A 64 -7.26 20.39 6.43
C ILE A 64 -7.66 19.09 7.14
N LYS A 65 -8.79 19.09 7.85
CA LYS A 65 -9.64 17.90 7.86
C LYS A 65 -10.07 17.76 6.41
N LYS A 66 -9.30 17.00 5.63
CA LYS A 66 -9.72 16.51 4.32
C LYS A 66 -11.15 16.01 4.55
N LYS A 67 -12.12 16.73 3.98
CA LYS A 67 -13.54 16.44 4.10
C LYS A 67 -13.76 15.16 3.32
N GLU A 68 -13.33 14.04 3.89
CA GLU A 68 -13.46 12.73 3.28
C GLU A 68 -14.94 12.51 3.08
N ASP A 69 -15.31 12.26 1.83
CA ASP A 69 -16.71 12.13 1.42
C ASP A 69 -17.39 11.09 2.33
N PRO A 70 -18.54 11.39 2.97
CA PRO A 70 -19.20 10.46 3.88
C PRO A 70 -19.48 9.09 3.25
N ARG A 71 -19.54 9.00 1.92
CA ARG A 71 -19.66 7.74 1.15
C ARG A 71 -18.45 6.82 1.32
N ILE A 72 -17.27 7.36 1.60
CA ILE A 72 -16.03 6.60 1.81
C ILE A 72 -16.05 5.89 3.18
N ALA A 73 -16.60 6.53 4.20
CA ALA A 73 -16.66 5.98 5.56
C ALA A 73 -17.61 4.78 5.68
N GLY A 74 -18.62 4.69 4.81
CA GLY A 74 -19.58 3.58 4.76
C GLY A 74 -19.21 2.45 3.79
N ALA A 75 -18.00 2.48 3.19
CA ALA A 75 -17.58 1.49 2.22
C ALA A 75 -17.43 0.10 2.87
N GLN A 76 -18.16 -0.89 2.37
CA GLN A 76 -18.09 -2.27 2.84
C GLN A 76 -17.11 -3.10 1.99
N ASP A 77 -16.42 -4.05 2.60
CA ASP A 77 -15.60 -5.01 1.86
C ASP A 77 -16.51 -5.96 1.07
N ALA A 78 -16.41 -5.94 -0.27
CA ALA A 78 -17.29 -6.71 -1.15
C ALA A 78 -17.20 -8.23 -0.87
N ILE A 79 -16.00 -8.72 -0.55
CA ILE A 79 -15.75 -10.15 -0.29
C ILE A 79 -16.37 -10.60 1.04
N ILE A 80 -16.35 -9.75 2.05
CA ILE A 80 -16.85 -10.10 3.40
C ILE A 80 -18.37 -9.98 3.45
N SER A 81 -18.93 -8.98 2.77
CA SER A 81 -20.38 -8.71 2.76
C SER A 81 -21.18 -9.68 1.90
N GLY A 82 -20.55 -10.46 1.02
CA GLY A 82 -21.25 -11.30 0.04
C GLY A 82 -21.89 -10.51 -1.09
N ALA A 83 -21.49 -9.24 -1.27
CA ALA A 83 -21.95 -8.40 -2.36
C ALA A 83 -21.39 -8.88 -3.70
N THR A 84 -22.13 -8.60 -4.78
CA THR A 84 -21.63 -8.87 -6.14
C THR A 84 -20.35 -8.08 -6.41
N ALA A 85 -19.31 -8.76 -6.90
CA ALA A 85 -18.05 -8.11 -7.26
C ALA A 85 -18.28 -7.09 -8.40
N PRO A 86 -17.75 -5.87 -8.29
CA PRO A 86 -17.92 -4.86 -9.32
C PRO A 86 -17.10 -5.24 -10.56
N VAL A 87 -17.72 -5.12 -11.74
CA VAL A 87 -17.09 -5.44 -13.03
C VAL A 87 -16.62 -4.16 -13.70
N ASP A 88 -15.41 -4.15 -14.26
CA ASP A 88 -14.90 -3.03 -15.05
C ASP A 88 -15.69 -2.89 -16.36
N ILE A 89 -16.39 -1.76 -16.54
CA ILE A 89 -17.16 -1.50 -17.77
C ILE A 89 -16.33 -0.76 -18.83
N THR A 90 -15.14 -0.26 -18.46
CA THR A 90 -14.26 0.47 -19.38
C THR A 90 -12.87 -0.16 -19.42
N PRO A 91 -12.75 -1.41 -19.93
CA PRO A 91 -11.48 -2.15 -19.94
C PRO A 91 -10.42 -1.56 -20.87
N ASN A 92 -10.80 -0.67 -21.79
CA ASN A 92 -9.89 -0.04 -22.74
C ASN A 92 -8.94 0.99 -22.08
N ILE A 93 -9.24 1.44 -20.85
CA ILE A 93 -8.36 2.37 -20.13
C ILE A 93 -7.33 1.54 -19.38
N THR A 94 -6.10 1.53 -19.87
CA THR A 94 -4.96 0.91 -19.18
C THR A 94 -4.05 1.97 -18.57
N PRO A 95 -3.40 1.67 -17.44
CA PRO A 95 -2.44 2.58 -16.83
C PRO A 95 -1.24 2.80 -17.75
N GLU A 96 -0.84 4.06 -17.89
CA GLU A 96 0.34 4.42 -18.66
C GLU A 96 1.60 3.94 -17.92
N TYR A 97 2.60 3.53 -18.68
CA TYR A 97 3.89 3.12 -18.12
C TYR A 97 4.84 4.31 -18.15
N PRO A 98 5.22 4.89 -16.99
CA PRO A 98 6.10 6.06 -16.95
C PRO A 98 7.46 5.78 -17.60
N ASP A 99 8.03 6.77 -18.28
CA ASP A 99 9.32 6.65 -18.96
C ASP A 99 10.47 6.33 -18.00
N GLU A 100 10.41 6.86 -16.77
CA GLU A 100 11.37 6.57 -15.71
C GLU A 100 11.37 5.09 -15.33
N ALA A 101 10.18 4.52 -15.10
CA ALA A 101 10.01 3.11 -14.78
C ALA A 101 10.41 2.20 -15.95
N ARG A 102 10.14 2.64 -17.20
CA ARG A 102 10.55 1.92 -18.42
C ARG A 102 12.07 1.90 -18.56
N SER A 103 12.72 3.04 -18.37
CA SER A 103 14.18 3.19 -18.45
C SER A 103 14.90 2.43 -17.35
N ALA A 104 14.30 2.36 -16.15
CA ALA A 104 14.82 1.61 -15.01
C ALA A 104 14.46 0.11 -15.03
N GLY A 105 13.67 -0.37 -16.00
CA GLY A 105 13.33 -1.79 -16.14
C GLY A 105 12.44 -2.34 -15.01
N ILE A 106 11.66 -1.50 -14.33
CA ILE A 106 10.96 -1.87 -13.10
C ILE A 106 9.68 -2.62 -13.39
N THR A 107 9.66 -3.94 -13.17
CA THR A 107 8.45 -4.76 -13.32
C THR A 107 7.91 -5.24 -11.97
N GLY A 108 6.60 -5.49 -11.88
CA GLY A 108 6.01 -6.08 -10.68
C GLY A 108 4.49 -6.00 -10.64
N THR A 109 3.91 -6.29 -9.47
CA THR A 109 2.46 -6.19 -9.24
C THR A 109 2.21 -5.17 -8.14
N SER A 110 1.42 -4.14 -8.43
CA SER A 110 0.96 -3.15 -7.44
C SER A 110 -0.49 -3.46 -7.09
N THR A 111 -0.82 -3.43 -5.80
CA THR A 111 -2.20 -3.66 -5.34
C THR A 111 -2.86 -2.31 -5.08
N LEU A 112 -3.99 -2.06 -5.73
CA LEU A 112 -4.76 -0.85 -5.54
C LEU A 112 -6.02 -1.14 -4.71
N GLU A 113 -6.26 -0.31 -3.71
CA GLU A 113 -7.51 -0.20 -2.99
C GLU A 113 -8.40 0.82 -3.70
N VAL A 114 -9.54 0.35 -4.21
CA VAL A 114 -10.50 1.15 -4.96
C VAL A 114 -11.83 1.17 -4.21
N ILE A 115 -12.37 2.36 -3.99
CA ILE A 115 -13.69 2.56 -3.40
C ILE A 115 -14.65 2.93 -4.52
N ILE A 116 -15.64 2.06 -4.75
CA ILE A 116 -16.62 2.17 -5.83
C ILE A 116 -17.96 2.50 -5.20
N ALA A 117 -18.55 3.61 -5.63
CA ALA A 117 -19.88 4.05 -5.19
C ALA A 117 -21.00 3.13 -5.71
N GLU A 118 -22.17 3.28 -5.11
CA GLU A 118 -23.43 2.64 -5.54
C GLU A 118 -23.83 2.95 -7.00
N ASN A 119 -23.26 3.99 -7.61
CA ASN A 119 -23.49 4.37 -9.00
C ASN A 119 -22.40 3.88 -9.97
N GLY A 120 -21.43 3.10 -9.46
CA GLY A 120 -20.32 2.56 -10.24
C GLY A 120 -19.16 3.54 -10.48
N GLN A 121 -19.18 4.74 -9.90
CA GLN A 121 -18.06 5.68 -9.97
C GLN A 121 -16.99 5.33 -8.93
N VAL A 122 -15.74 5.55 -9.31
CA VAL A 122 -14.60 5.44 -8.39
C VAL A 122 -14.51 6.70 -7.55
N LEU A 123 -14.70 6.58 -6.24
CA LEU A 123 -14.61 7.71 -5.29
C LEU A 123 -13.19 7.94 -4.82
N ARG A 124 -12.42 6.86 -4.62
CA ARG A 124 -11.06 6.90 -4.11
C ARG A 124 -10.26 5.73 -4.64
N VAL A 125 -9.02 6.00 -5.01
CA VAL A 125 -8.02 4.99 -5.32
C VAL A 125 -6.79 5.25 -4.46
N ARG A 126 -6.21 4.20 -3.88
CA ARG A 126 -4.96 4.27 -3.11
C ARG A 126 -4.14 3.02 -3.37
N SER A 127 -2.82 3.17 -3.54
CA SER A 127 -1.92 2.02 -3.55
C SER A 127 -1.75 1.47 -2.14
N VAL A 128 -1.82 0.14 -2.00
CA VAL A 128 -1.67 -0.55 -0.72
C VAL A 128 -0.66 -1.68 -0.84
N GLY A 129 0.06 -1.93 0.25
CA GLY A 129 1.11 -2.93 0.28
C GLY A 129 2.44 -2.42 -0.27
N LYS A 130 3.13 -3.25 -1.07
CA LYS A 130 4.44 -2.92 -1.61
C LYS A 130 4.30 -2.01 -2.84
N SER A 131 4.67 -0.75 -2.69
CA SER A 131 4.80 0.19 -3.80
C SER A 131 5.91 -0.25 -4.76
N LEU A 132 5.64 -0.13 -6.06
CA LEU A 132 6.66 -0.36 -7.10
C LEU A 132 7.58 0.87 -7.27
N GLY A 133 7.11 2.06 -6.89
CA GLY A 133 7.84 3.32 -7.08
C GLY A 133 7.85 3.79 -8.53
N PHE A 134 8.72 4.78 -8.83
CA PHE A 134 8.95 5.30 -10.19
C PHE A 134 7.69 5.78 -10.94
N GLY A 135 6.70 6.28 -10.19
CA GLY A 135 5.43 6.79 -10.73
C GLY A 135 4.45 5.73 -11.25
N LEU A 136 4.77 4.43 -11.13
CA LEU A 136 3.87 3.35 -11.59
C LEU A 136 2.55 3.35 -10.83
N ASP A 137 2.62 3.55 -9.50
CA ASP A 137 1.44 3.59 -8.64
C ASP A 137 0.56 4.80 -8.97
N GLU A 138 1.15 5.98 -9.18
CA GLU A 138 0.45 7.20 -9.60
C GLU A 138 -0.27 7.03 -10.94
N ALA A 139 0.43 6.52 -11.96
CA ALA A 139 -0.15 6.28 -13.28
C ALA A 139 -1.29 5.25 -13.21
N ALA A 140 -1.16 4.25 -12.33
CA ALA A 140 -2.24 3.32 -12.03
C ALA A 140 -3.45 4.04 -11.41
N ILE A 141 -3.22 4.83 -10.37
CA ILE A 141 -4.25 5.60 -9.67
C ILE A 141 -5.03 6.49 -10.65
N GLU A 142 -4.35 7.24 -11.51
CA GLU A 142 -4.97 8.12 -12.50
C GLU A 142 -5.83 7.37 -13.52
N ALA A 143 -5.36 6.22 -14.00
CA ALA A 143 -6.12 5.41 -14.94
C ALA A 143 -7.40 4.86 -14.29
N PHE A 144 -7.32 4.42 -13.04
CA PHE A 144 -8.48 3.90 -12.31
C PHE A 144 -9.51 4.98 -11.97
N TYR A 145 -9.12 6.24 -11.78
CA TYR A 145 -10.09 7.34 -11.66
C TYR A 145 -10.90 7.60 -12.94
N LYS A 146 -10.33 7.30 -14.10
CA LYS A 146 -11.02 7.43 -15.41
C LYS A 146 -11.91 6.21 -15.72
N LYS A 147 -11.69 5.08 -15.03
CA LYS A 147 -12.50 3.87 -15.19
C LYS A 147 -13.87 4.01 -14.56
N ARG A 148 -14.76 3.15 -15.01
CA ARG A 148 -16.08 3.02 -14.44
C ARG A 148 -16.38 1.55 -14.21
N TYR A 149 -17.14 1.29 -13.16
CA TYR A 149 -17.45 -0.06 -12.72
C TYR A 149 -18.96 -0.27 -12.69
N SER A 150 -19.39 -1.52 -12.78
CA SER A 150 -20.74 -1.92 -12.40
C SER A 150 -20.92 -1.75 -10.89
N PRO A 151 -22.05 -1.22 -10.42
CA PRO A 151 -22.31 -1.12 -9.00
C PRO A 151 -22.38 -2.50 -8.35
N SER A 152 -21.88 -2.60 -7.12
CA SER A 152 -22.02 -3.80 -6.32
C SER A 152 -23.39 -3.85 -5.67
N ILE A 153 -24.07 -4.98 -5.83
CA ILE A 153 -25.40 -5.22 -5.27
C ILE A 153 -25.28 -6.14 -4.05
N LEU A 154 -25.87 -5.71 -2.94
CA LEU A 154 -26.05 -6.48 -1.72
C LEU A 154 -27.54 -6.48 -1.36
N ASP A 155 -28.15 -7.66 -1.20
CA ASP A 155 -29.59 -7.81 -0.90
C ASP A 155 -30.52 -6.99 -1.84
N GLY A 156 -30.16 -6.92 -3.12
CA GLY A 156 -30.91 -6.17 -4.14
C GLY A 156 -30.73 -4.66 -4.09
N LYS A 157 -29.89 -4.13 -3.19
CA LYS A 157 -29.57 -2.71 -3.08
C LYS A 157 -28.14 -2.43 -3.55
N PRO A 158 -27.91 -1.36 -4.34
CA PRO A 158 -26.57 -0.95 -4.66
C PRO A 158 -25.89 -0.38 -3.41
N ILE A 159 -24.63 -0.74 -3.19
CA ILE A 159 -23.85 -0.30 -2.04
C ILE A 159 -22.50 0.24 -2.47
N THR A 160 -21.91 1.10 -1.64
CA THR A 160 -20.52 1.51 -1.81
C THR A 160 -19.60 0.43 -1.28
N VAL A 161 -18.68 -0.04 -2.11
CA VAL A 161 -17.75 -1.13 -1.76
C VAL A 161 -16.31 -0.72 -1.89
N LYS A 162 -15.48 -1.37 -1.08
CA LYS A 162 -14.02 -1.32 -1.15
C LYS A 162 -13.52 -2.63 -1.75
N VAL A 163 -12.64 -2.53 -2.75
CA VAL A 163 -12.09 -3.67 -3.50
C VAL A 163 -10.58 -3.51 -3.66
N LEU A 164 -9.85 -4.63 -3.56
CA LEU A 164 -8.42 -4.70 -3.81
C LEU A 164 -8.18 -5.30 -5.21
N ILE A 165 -7.49 -4.54 -6.06
CA ILE A 165 -7.24 -4.90 -7.46
C ILE A 165 -5.72 -4.98 -7.69
N PRO A 166 -5.16 -6.17 -7.96
CA PRO A 166 -3.76 -6.30 -8.33
C PRO A 166 -3.55 -5.90 -9.80
N VAL A 167 -2.69 -4.91 -10.02
CA VAL A 167 -2.29 -4.42 -11.34
C VAL A 167 -0.87 -4.91 -11.63
N ARG A 168 -0.72 -5.69 -12.70
CA ARG A 168 0.58 -6.23 -13.13
C ARG A 168 1.21 -5.31 -14.16
N PHE A 169 2.43 -4.86 -13.88
CA PHE A 169 3.29 -4.12 -14.78
C PHE A 169 4.39 -5.03 -15.31
N SER A 170 4.44 -5.19 -16.63
CA SER A 170 5.47 -5.96 -17.33
C SER A 170 5.95 -5.21 -18.56
N LEU A 171 7.26 -5.21 -18.78
CA LEU A 171 7.90 -4.75 -20.01
C LEU A 171 7.98 -5.95 -20.96
N TYR A 172 7.52 -5.79 -22.20
CA TYR A 172 7.60 -6.78 -23.27
C TYR A 172 8.66 -6.36 -24.28
#